data_AF-A0A192C7P2-F1
#
_entry.id   AF-A0A192C7P2-F1
#
_cell.length_a   1.000
_cell.length_b   1.000
_cell.length_c   1.000
_cell.angle_alpha   90.00
_cell.angle_beta   90.00
_cell.angle_gamma   90.00
#
_symmetry.space_group_name_H-M   'P 1'
#
loop_
_entity.id
_entity.type
_entity.pdbx_description
1 polymer ?
#
loop_
_entity_poly.entity_id
_entity_poly.type
_entity_poly.pdbx_seq_one_letter_code
_entity_poly.pdbx_strand_id
1 'polypeptide(L)'
;MEELRIFLNSLSSDEQRMFACECGTSIGYLRKALSKGQVLGASLCVLIERASNGEVTRQQLRPFDWMNIWPELEDTKTLTQQLSRSLIHENQA
;
A
#
# COMPACT_ATOMS: atom_id res chain seq x y z
N MET A 1 -2.86 5.38 6.46
CA MET A 1 -1.44 5.40 6.91
C MET A 1 -1.11 4.42 8.03
N GLU A 2 -2.09 3.84 8.71
CA GLU A 2 -1.84 2.84 9.77
C GLU A 2 -1.08 1.60 9.26
N GLU A 3 -1.43 1.09 8.09
CA GLU A 3 -0.77 -0.08 7.49
C GLU A 3 0.73 0.13 7.28
N LEU A 4 1.15 1.31 6.82
CA LEU A 4 2.58 1.65 6.70
C LEU A 4 3.28 1.65 8.06
N ARG A 5 2.59 2.07 9.13
CA ARG A 5 3.14 2.06 10.49
C ARG A 5 3.32 0.62 10.98
N ILE A 6 2.33 -0.23 10.76
CA ILE A 6 2.38 -1.65 11.13
C ILE A 6 3.51 -2.34 10.37
N PHE A 7 3.56 -2.18 9.04
CA PHE A 7 4.61 -2.75 8.19
C PHE A 7 6.00 -2.28 8.60
N LEU A 8 6.23 -0.98 8.80
CA LEU A 8 7.53 -0.50 9.26
C LEU A 8 7.92 -1.04 10.63
N ASN A 9 6.95 -1.39 11.49
CA ASN A 9 7.22 -1.93 12.82
C ASN A 9 7.45 -3.45 12.82
N SER A 10 7.08 -4.18 11.77
CA SER A 10 7.42 -5.60 11.62
C SER A 10 8.87 -5.80 11.14
N LEU A 11 9.46 -4.78 10.49
CA LEU A 11 10.84 -4.77 10.01
C LEU A 11 11.85 -4.40 11.10
N SER A 12 13.03 -5.01 11.06
CA SER A 12 14.20 -4.58 11.83
C SER A 12 14.67 -3.18 11.42
N SER A 13 15.54 -2.58 12.24
CA SER A 13 16.05 -1.23 11.96
C SER A 13 16.85 -1.13 10.66
N ASP A 14 17.57 -2.19 10.27
CA ASP A 14 18.29 -2.25 9.00
C ASP A 14 17.33 -2.41 7.82
N GLU A 15 16.36 -3.32 7.92
CA GLU A 15 15.33 -3.52 6.90
C GLU A 15 14.50 -2.25 6.67
N GLN A 16 14.16 -1.51 7.72
CA GLN A 16 13.46 -0.22 7.59
C GLN A 16 14.28 0.79 6.79
N ARG A 17 15.61 0.84 6.97
CA ARG A 17 16.49 1.73 6.21
C ARG A 17 16.56 1.29 4.75
N MET A 18 16.72 0.00 4.50
CA MET A 18 16.74 -0.57 3.15
C MET A 18 15.43 -0.31 2.42
N PHE A 19 14.30 -0.62 3.03
CA PHE A 19 12.97 -0.36 2.49
C PHE A 19 12.75 1.12 2.14
N ALA A 20 13.14 2.02 3.03
CA ALA A 20 13.01 3.45 2.76
C ALA A 20 13.89 3.89 1.57
N CYS A 21 15.09 3.33 1.45
CA CYS A 21 16.00 3.56 0.33
C CYS A 21 15.41 3.06 -0.99
N GLU A 22 14.83 1.86 -1.01
CA GLU A 22 14.12 1.28 -2.17
C GLU A 22 12.92 2.15 -2.58
N CYS A 23 12.24 2.76 -1.61
CA CYS A 23 11.19 3.73 -1.87
C CYS A 23 11.68 5.11 -2.33
N GLY A 24 13.00 5.31 -2.48
CA GLY A 24 13.60 6.59 -2.88
C GLY A 24 13.49 7.68 -1.80
N THR A 25 13.45 7.30 -0.53
CA THR A 25 13.30 8.23 0.61
C THR A 25 14.17 7.80 1.81
N SER A 26 13.89 8.33 3.00
CA SER A 26 14.57 7.95 4.25
C SER A 26 13.56 7.49 5.31
N ILE A 27 14.00 6.62 6.23
CA ILE A 27 13.17 6.19 7.35
C ILE A 27 12.74 7.37 8.24
N GLY A 28 13.62 8.37 8.40
CA GLY A 28 13.30 9.60 9.13
C GLY A 28 12.16 10.39 8.47
N TYR A 29 12.15 10.49 7.15
CA TYR A 29 11.05 11.10 6.41
C TYR A 29 9.74 10.34 6.61
N LEU A 30 9.75 9.00 6.45
CA LEU A 30 8.56 8.17 6.64
C LEU A 30 8.00 8.29 8.07
N ARG A 31 8.86 8.22 9.10
CA ARG A 31 8.45 8.38 10.50
C ARG A 31 7.90 9.78 10.77
N LYS A 32 8.50 10.83 10.20
CA LYS A 32 7.99 12.20 10.29
C LYS A 32 6.61 12.31 9.64
N ALA A 33 6.44 11.77 8.44
CA ALA A 33 5.17 11.80 7.71
C ALA A 33 4.06 11.09 8.51
N LEU A 34 4.35 9.91 9.05
CA LEU A 34 3.44 9.17 9.94
C LEU A 34 3.05 10.00 11.17
N SER A 35 4.02 10.59 11.87
CA SER A 35 3.77 11.43 13.05
C SER A 35 2.91 12.66 12.74
N LYS A 36 3.07 13.25 11.56
CA LYS A 36 2.35 14.45 11.15
C LYS A 36 1.03 14.17 10.42
N GLY A 37 0.67 12.91 10.18
CA GLY A 37 -0.47 12.58 9.34
C GLY A 37 -0.32 13.13 7.91
N GLN A 38 0.92 13.30 7.44
CA GLN A 38 1.20 13.92 6.15
C GLN A 38 0.74 13.04 5.00
N VAL A 39 0.11 13.67 4.02
CA VAL A 39 -0.25 13.02 2.75
C VAL A 39 1.01 12.77 1.92
N LEU A 40 1.29 11.51 1.60
CA LEU A 40 2.45 11.10 0.80
C LEU A 40 2.18 11.34 -0.69
N GLY A 41 3.20 11.80 -1.43
CA GLY A 41 3.08 12.02 -2.87
C GLY A 41 2.76 10.73 -3.63
N ALA A 42 1.99 10.84 -4.73
CA ALA A 42 1.51 9.70 -5.51
C ALA A 42 2.64 8.74 -5.94
N SER A 43 3.76 9.28 -6.47
CA SER A 43 4.91 8.47 -6.87
C SER A 43 5.50 7.66 -5.71
N LEU A 44 5.60 8.26 -4.51
CA LEU A 44 6.09 7.56 -3.31
C LEU A 44 5.13 6.45 -2.88
N CYS A 45 3.81 6.67 -2.98
CA CYS A 45 2.83 5.62 -2.67
C CYS A 45 2.97 4.40 -3.59
N VAL A 46 3.23 4.60 -4.90
CA VAL A 46 3.46 3.50 -5.84
C VAL A 46 4.74 2.75 -5.50
N LEU A 47 5.81 3.45 -5.12
CA LEU A 47 7.07 2.82 -4.71
C LEU A 47 6.92 2.00 -3.43
N ILE A 48 6.19 2.52 -2.44
CA ILE A 48 5.86 1.80 -1.20
C ILE A 48 5.08 0.52 -1.49
N GLU A 49 4.06 0.59 -2.35
CA GLU A 49 3.26 -0.59 -2.72
C GLU A 49 4.12 -1.68 -3.39
N ARG A 50 5.03 -1.28 -4.28
CA ARG A 50 5.96 -2.21 -4.94
C ARG A 50 6.96 -2.81 -3.97
N ALA A 51 7.61 -1.99 -3.15
CA ALA A 51 8.64 -2.44 -2.21
C ALA A 51 8.06 -3.30 -1.07
N SER A 52 6.81 -3.06 -0.68
CA SER A 52 6.11 -3.88 0.32
C SER A 52 5.41 -5.11 -0.28
N ASN A 53 5.61 -5.39 -1.57
CA ASN A 53 4.94 -6.48 -2.28
C ASN A 53 3.41 -6.48 -2.10
N GLY A 54 2.81 -5.30 -2.05
CA GLY A 54 1.36 -5.12 -1.88
C GLY A 54 0.85 -5.17 -0.43
N GLU A 55 1.69 -5.39 0.59
CA GLU A 55 1.26 -5.31 1.99
C GLU A 55 0.77 -3.91 2.37
N VAL A 56 1.38 -2.87 1.79
CA VAL A 56 0.96 -1.48 1.95
C VAL A 56 0.55 -0.89 0.60
N THR A 57 -0.75 -0.86 0.34
CA THR A 57 -1.28 -0.37 -0.95
C THR A 57 -1.34 1.15 -1.04
N ARG A 58 -1.26 1.67 -2.26
CA ARG A 58 -1.43 3.10 -2.54
C ARG A 58 -2.83 3.63 -2.17
N GLN A 59 -3.86 2.75 -2.17
CA GLN A 59 -5.20 3.07 -1.66
C GLN A 59 -5.21 3.28 -0.13
N GLN A 60 -4.51 2.44 0.64
CA GLN A 60 -4.40 2.60 2.11
C GLN A 60 -3.58 3.84 2.51
N LEU A 61 -2.64 4.26 1.65
CA LEU A 61 -1.86 5.48 1.85
C LEU A 61 -2.63 6.76 1.50
N ARG A 62 -3.51 6.70 0.48
CA ARG A 62 -4.31 7.83 -0.01
C ARG A 62 -5.82 7.51 -0.07
N PRO A 63 -6.48 7.25 1.06
CA PRO A 63 -7.85 6.73 1.06
C PRO A 63 -8.90 7.71 0.50
N PHE A 64 -8.62 9.02 0.50
CA PHE A 64 -9.61 10.04 0.15
C PHE A 64 -9.56 10.50 -1.30
N ASP A 65 -8.45 10.25 -2.02
CA ASP A 65 -8.28 10.78 -3.37
C ASP A 65 -7.59 9.82 -4.34
N TRP A 66 -7.33 8.57 -3.94
CA TRP A 66 -6.75 7.57 -4.83
C TRP A 66 -7.57 7.39 -6.12
N MET A 67 -8.90 7.53 -6.09
CA MET A 67 -9.76 7.38 -7.29
C MET A 67 -9.45 8.42 -8.36
N ASN A 68 -9.06 9.64 -7.95
CA ASN A 68 -8.70 10.71 -8.89
C ASN A 68 -7.28 10.52 -9.46
N ILE A 69 -6.42 9.81 -8.74
CA ILE A 69 -5.01 9.63 -9.09
C ILE A 69 -4.81 8.33 -9.88
N TRP A 70 -5.52 7.27 -9.51
CA TRP A 70 -5.43 5.91 -10.05
C TRP A 70 -6.83 5.32 -10.28
N PRO A 71 -7.63 5.88 -11.20
CA PRO A 71 -8.97 5.39 -11.49
C PRO A 71 -8.99 3.93 -11.96
N GLU A 72 -7.90 3.44 -12.56
CA GLU A 72 -7.78 2.06 -13.07
C GLU A 72 -7.89 0.97 -11.97
N LEU A 73 -7.75 1.36 -10.70
CA LEU A 73 -7.85 0.43 -9.57
C LEU A 73 -9.30 0.09 -9.17
N GLU A 74 -10.29 0.86 -9.62
CA GLU A 74 -11.70 0.59 -9.34
C GLU A 74 -12.15 -0.72 -9.99
N ASP A 75 -11.75 -0.93 -11.24
CA ASP A 75 -12.09 -2.13 -12.02
C ASP A 75 -11.46 -3.41 -11.45
N THR A 76 -10.30 -3.29 -10.81
CA THR A 76 -9.55 -4.44 -10.26
C THR A 76 -10.27 -5.08 -9.06
N LYS A 77 -10.97 -4.28 -8.24
CA LYS A 77 -11.78 -4.82 -7.12
C LYS A 77 -12.96 -5.65 -7.63
N THR A 78 -13.60 -5.18 -8.68
CA THR A 78 -14.78 -5.83 -9.27
C THR A 78 -14.42 -7.21 -9.82
N LEU A 79 -13.33 -7.32 -10.58
CA LEU A 79 -12.86 -8.60 -11.12
C LEU A 79 -12.49 -9.60 -10.03
N THR A 80 -11.75 -9.16 -9.00
CA THR A 80 -11.33 -10.04 -7.88
C THR A 80 -12.53 -10.59 -7.09
N GLN A 81 -13.53 -9.74 -6.82
CA GLN A 81 -14.76 -10.15 -6.11
C GLN A 81 -15.64 -11.09 -6.93
N GLN A 82 -15.64 -10.93 -8.26
CA GLN A 82 -16.43 -11.78 -9.14
C GLN A 82 -15.80 -13.19 -9.26
N LEU A 83 -14.47 -13.26 -9.45
CA LEU A 83 -13.73 -14.53 -9.51
C LEU A 83 -13.83 -15.33 -8.21
N SER A 84 -13.71 -14.67 -7.06
CA SER A 84 -13.84 -15.34 -5.75
C SER A 84 -15.25 -15.88 -5.49
N ARG A 85 -16.31 -15.24 -5.98
CA ARG A 85 -17.69 -15.77 -5.90
C ARG A 85 -17.90 -16.97 -6.81
N SER A 86 -17.30 -16.98 -8.00
CA SER A 86 -17.39 -18.11 -8.94
C SER A 86 -16.67 -19.36 -8.41
N LEU A 87 -15.49 -19.20 -7.80
CA LEU A 87 -14.71 -20.32 -7.22
C LEU A 87 -15.41 -21.03 -6.05
N ILE A 88 -16.29 -20.34 -5.32
CA ILE A 88 -17.08 -20.94 -4.23
C ILE A 88 -18.18 -21.86 -4.77
N HIS A 89 -18.75 -21.54 -5.94
CA HIS A 89 -19.83 -22.33 -6.55
C HIS A 89 -19.34 -23.61 -7.25
N GLU A 90 -18.10 -23.64 -7.74
CA GLU A 90 -17.53 -24.82 -8.43
C GLU A 90 -17.11 -25.96 -7.48
N ASN A 91 -16.77 -25.65 -6.22
CA ASN A 91 -16.36 -26.65 -5.22
C ASN A 91 -17.51 -27.29 -4.42
N GLN A 92 -18.76 -27.10 -4.86
CA GLN A 92 -19.96 -27.70 -4.23
C GLN A 92 -20.69 -28.71 -5.14
N ALA A 93 -20.06 -29.19 -6.21
CA ALA A 93 -20.61 -30.20 -7.13
C ALA A 93 -19.82 -31.52 -7.06
#